data_AF-F0SIQ9-F1
#
_entry.id   AF-F0SIQ9-F1
#
_cell.length_a   1.000
_cell.length_b   1.000
_cell.length_c   1.000
_cell.angle_alpha   90.00
_cell.angle_beta   90.00
_cell.angle_gamma   90.00
#
_symmetry.space_group_name_H-M   'P 1'
#
loop_
_entity.id
_entity.type
_entity.pdbx_description
1 polymer ?
#
loop_
_entity_poly.entity_id
_entity_poly.type
_entity_poly.pdbx_seq_one_letter_code
_entity_poly.pdbx_strand_id
1 'polypeptide(L)' 'MRNSVKLISFLGLGTTLLAAILFWAGMFDLPTAKIAMLAGTIVWFATCPLWMGRELPVDSDQVEI' A
#
# COMPACT_ATOMS: atom_id res chain seq x y z
N MET A 1 -14.61 10.22 -0.91
CA MET A 1 -14.39 8.76 -0.83
C MET A 1 -12.92 8.35 -0.97
N ARG A 2 -12.12 8.98 -1.86
CA ARG A 2 -10.68 8.70 -2.04
C ARG A 2 -9.80 8.81 -0.77
N ASN A 3 -10.11 9.73 0.15
CA ASN A 3 -9.27 9.93 1.34
C ASN A 3 -9.29 8.76 2.34
N SER A 4 -10.44 8.11 2.53
CA SER A 4 -10.55 6.97 3.46
C SER A 4 -9.77 5.76 2.96
N VAL A 5 -9.84 5.46 1.66
CA VAL A 5 -9.10 4.36 1.03
C VAL A 5 -7.59 4.64 1.02
N LYS A 6 -7.20 5.90 0.82
CA LYS A 6 -5.82 6.36 0.96
C LYS A 6 -5.29 6.15 2.39
N LEU A 7 -6.10 6.47 3.41
CA LEU A 7 -5.71 6.25 4.81
C LEU A 7 -5.51 4.77 5.13
N ILE A 8 -6.41 3.89 4.68
CA ILE A 8 -6.29 2.43 4.85
C ILE A 8 -5.04 1.90 4.15
N SER A 9 -4.76 2.38 2.93
CA SER A 9 -3.55 2.05 2.18
C SER A 9 -2.28 2.44 2.95
N PHE A 10 -2.24 3.63 3.53
CA PHE A 10 -1.11 4.06 4.38
C PHE A 10 -1.00 3.26 5.68
N LEU A 11 -2.12 2.86 6.28
CA LEU A 11 -2.10 1.99 7.46
C LEU A 11 -1.53 0.61 7.10
N GLY A 12 -1.94 0.01 5.99
CA GLY A 12 -1.37 -1.26 5.51
C GLY A 12 0.13 -1.17 5.29
N LEU A 13 0.61 -0.10 4.65
CA LEU A 13 2.04 0.17 4.47
C LEU A 13 2.75 0.45 5.80
N GLY A 14 2.10 1.14 6.74
CA GLY A 14 2.62 1.39 8.07
C GLY A 14 2.77 0.10 8.87
N THR A 15 1.81 -0.82 8.76
CA THR A 15 1.86 -2.13 9.42
C THR A 15 3.02 -2.98 8.93
N THR A 16 3.36 -2.96 7.64
CA THR A 16 4.52 -3.71 7.12
C THR A 16 5.83 -3.18 7.69
N LEU A 17 6.00 -1.86 7.72
CA LEU A 17 7.16 -1.20 8.30
C LEU A 17 7.25 -1.43 9.81
N LEU A 18 6.14 -1.27 10.53
CA LEU A 18 6.07 -1.50 11.98
C LEU A 18 6.40 -2.95 12.32
N ALA A 19 5.85 -3.93 11.62
CA ALA A 19 6.15 -5.33 11.87
C ALA A 19 7.66 -5.65 11.68
N ALA A 20 8.31 -5.04 10.68
CA ALA A 20 9.75 -5.17 10.49
C ALA A 20 10.57 -4.53 11.62
N ILE A 21 10.18 -3.33 12.06
CA ILE A 21 10.82 -2.63 13.19
C ILE A 21 10.63 -3.41 14.50
N LEU A 22 9.43 -3.92 14.75
CA LEU A 22 9.09 -4.71 15.94
C LEU A 22 9.85 -6.04 15.99
N PHE A 23 10.03 -6.70 14.84
CA PHE A 23 10.90 -7.88 14.72
C PHE A 23 12.35 -7.54 15.02
N TRP A 24 12.86 -6.45 14.43
CA TRP A 24 14.24 -6.01 14.67
C TRP A 24 14.47 -5.61 16.14
N ALA A 25 13.48 -5.01 16.79
CA ALA A 25 13.50 -4.68 18.22
C ALA A 25 13.33 -5.90 19.15
N GLY A 26 13.20 -7.11 18.60
CA GLY A 26 13.02 -8.35 19.37
C GLY A 26 11.64 -8.49 20.04
N MET A 27 10.67 -7.63 19.70
CA MET A 27 9.32 -7.68 20.26
C MET A 27 8.42 -8.70 19.53
N PHE A 28 8.70 -8.98 18.26
CA PHE A 28 8.02 -10.01 17.47
C PHE A 28 8.95 -11.18 17.17
N ASP A 29 8.41 -12.40 17.27
CA ASP A 29 9.04 -13.58 16.71
C ASP A 29 8.88 -13.61 15.17
N LEU A 30 9.77 -14.31 14.49
CA LEU A 30 9.82 -14.41 13.03
C LEU A 30 8.48 -14.82 12.38
N PRO A 31 7.72 -15.82 12.87
CA PRO A 31 6.43 -16.18 12.28
C PRO A 31 5.38 -15.06 12.43
N THR A 32 5.34 -14.38 13.57
CA THR A 32 4.42 -13.26 13.82
C THR A 32 4.71 -12.09 12.90
N ALA A 33 5.98 -11.74 12.76
CA ALA A 33 6.43 -10.68 11.86
C ALA A 33 6.06 -10.98 10.41
N LYS A 34 6.30 -12.21 9.93
CA LYS A 34 5.94 -12.63 8.57
C LYS A 34 4.44 -12.49 8.28
N ILE A 35 3.59 -12.95 9.19
CA ILE A 35 2.13 -12.86 9.02
C ILE A 35 1.68 -11.40 9.04
N ALA A 36 2.19 -10.58 9.97
CA ALA A 36 1.83 -9.17 10.06
C ALA A 36 2.27 -8.37 8.82
N MET A 37 3.48 -8.63 8.31
CA MET A 37 3.97 -8.03 7.06
C MET A 37 3.13 -8.49 5.86
N LEU A 38 2.81 -9.78 5.75
CA LEU A 38 1.99 -10.29 4.65
C LEU A 38 0.60 -9.65 4.65
N ALA A 39 -0.06 -9.58 5.80
CA ALA A 39 -1.37 -8.96 5.95
C ALA A 39 -1.32 -7.47 5.58
N GLY A 40 -0.32 -6.73 6.07
CA GLY A 40 -0.11 -5.32 5.73
C GLY A 40 0.10 -5.11 4.23
N THR A 41 0.88 -5.97 3.57
CA THR A 41 1.11 -5.93 2.12
C THR A 41 -0.18 -6.17 1.36
N ILE A 42 -0.97 -7.20 1.72
CA ILE A 42 -2.25 -7.50 1.05
C ILE A 42 -3.21 -6.31 1.18
N VAL A 43 -3.35 -5.74 2.37
CA VAL A 43 -4.23 -4.58 2.62
C VAL A 43 -3.77 -3.37 1.80
N TRP A 44 -2.48 -3.07 1.82
CA TRP A 44 -1.93 -1.98 1.03
C TRP A 44 -2.15 -2.21 -0.47
N PHE A 45 -1.84 -3.40 -0.98
CA PHE A 45 -1.92 -3.70 -2.41
C PHE A 45 -3.37 -3.75 -2.92
N ALA A 46 -4.31 -4.22 -2.11
CA ALA A 46 -5.74 -4.23 -2.45
C ALA A 46 -6.33 -2.81 -2.46
N THR A 47 -5.82 -1.90 -1.63
CA THR A 47 -6.38 -0.55 -1.49
C THR A 47 -5.66 0.49 -2.34
N CYS A 48 -4.37 0.33 -2.65
CA CYS A 48 -3.56 1.28 -3.41
C CYS A 48 -4.13 1.62 -4.82
N PRO A 49 -4.56 0.64 -5.65
CA PRO A 49 -5.09 0.90 -6.99
C PRO A 49 -6.36 1.74 -6.99
N LEU A 50 -7.18 1.62 -5.93
CA LEU A 50 -8.49 2.28 -5.82
C LEU A 50 -8.40 3.81 -5.69
N TRP A 51 -7.23 4.36 -5.39
CA TRP A 51 -7.03 5.80 -5.25
C TRP A 51 -5.84 6.35 -6.05
N MET A 52 -4.89 5.51 -6.43
CA MET A 52 -3.68 5.91 -7.17
C MET A 52 -3.88 5.94 -8.69
N GLY A 53 -5.00 5.41 -9.21
CA GLY A 53 -5.37 5.53 -10.62
C GLY A 53 -5.40 7.00 -11.07
N ARG A 54 -4.57 7.34 -12.06
CA ARG A 54 -4.58 8.64 -12.75
C ARG A 54 -5.41 8.50 -14.02
N GLU A 55 -6.24 9.49 -14.31
CA GLU A 55 -6.69 9.70 -15.68
C GLU A 55 -5.45 10.06 -16.50
N LEU A 56 -5.10 9.21 -17.46
CA LEU A 56 -4.07 9.57 -18.44
C LEU A 56 -4.64 10.75 -19.24
N PRO A 57 -3.93 11.89 -19.35
CA PRO A 57 -4.33 12.91 -20.31
C PRO A 57 -4.37 12.25 -21.69
N VAL A 58 -5.53 12.32 -22.36
CA VAL A 58 -5.67 11.89 -23.74
C VAL A 58 -4.78 12.82 -24.55
N ASP A 59 -3.65 12.31 -25.02
CA ASP A 59 -2.71 13.03 -25.88
C ASP A 59 -3.31 13.09 -27.30
N SER A 60 -4.37 13.90 -27.45
CA SER A 60 -5.09 14.12 -28.72
C SER A 60 -4.39 15.13 -29.63
N ASP A 61 -3.27 15.73 -29.20
CA ASP A 61 -2.53 16.77 -29.93
C ASP A 61 -1.41 16.20 -30.83
N GLN A 62 -1.19 14.88 -30.86
CA GLN A 62 -0.10 14.24 -31.61
C GLN A 62 -0.56 13.35 -32.79
N VAL A 63 -1.85 13.40 -33.17
CA VAL A 63 -2.35 12.67 -34.34
C VAL A 63 -2.97 13.65 -35.33
N GLU A 64 -2.10 14.30 -36.11
CA GLU A 64 -2.50 14.86 -37.41
C GLU A 64 -2.78 13.68 -38.34
N ILE A 65 -4.04 13.54 -38.78
CA ILE A 65 -4.50 12.57 -39.77
C ILE A 65 -4.41 13.19 -41.17
#